data_AF-A0A2D7VYD1-F1
#
_entry.id   AF-A0A2D7VYD1-F1
#
_cell.length_a   1.000
_cell.length_b   1.000
_cell.length_c   1.000
_cell.angle_alpha   90.00
_cell.angle_beta   90.00
_cell.angle_gamma   90.00
#
_symmetry.space_group_name_H-M   'P 1'
#
loop_
_entity.id
_entity.type
_entity.pdbx_description
1 polymer ?
#
loop_
_entity_poly.entity_id
_entity_poly.type
_entity_poly.pdbx_seq_one_letter_code
_entity_poly.pdbx_strand_id
1 'polypeptide(L)'
;MTPEEERRRSIFAREIIENPLWNETITLIRNRLMEMWQHSDWEQTKERENVYQLYNAVNLIQSEIETTLKTGKMAEMQLEDRQWLRSNQV
;
A
#
# COMPACT_ATOMS: atom_id res chain seq x y z
N MET A 1 12.16 6.62 -17.76
CA MET A 1 12.57 6.91 -16.37
C MET A 1 14.07 6.82 -16.33
N THR A 2 14.74 7.82 -15.75
CA THR A 2 16.19 7.76 -15.53
C THR A 2 16.48 6.89 -14.30
N PRO A 3 17.68 6.30 -14.16
CA PRO A 3 18.06 5.55 -12.97
C PRO A 3 17.93 6.33 -11.66
N GLU A 4 18.14 7.65 -11.70
CA GLU A 4 17.98 8.55 -10.56
C GLU A 4 16.50 8.75 -10.18
N GLU A 5 15.62 8.86 -11.17
CA GLU A 5 14.17 8.90 -10.94
C GLU A 5 13.66 7.58 -10.35
N GLU A 6 14.16 6.44 -10.82
CA GLU A 6 13.81 5.12 -10.28
C GLU A 6 14.25 4.98 -8.81
N ARG A 7 15.50 5.35 -8.49
CA ARG A 7 16.00 5.36 -7.10
C ARG A 7 15.15 6.26 -6.20
N ARG A 8 14.84 7.48 -6.66
CA ARG A 8 14.01 8.43 -5.89
C ARG A 8 12.61 7.89 -5.64
N ARG A 9 11.99 7.24 -6.64
CA ARG A 9 10.69 6.58 -6.48
C ARG A 9 10.75 5.46 -5.43
N SER A 10 11.82 4.68 -5.39
CA SER A 10 11.98 3.60 -4.40
C SER A 10 12.12 4.13 -2.97
N ILE A 11 12.87 5.22 -2.78
CA ILE A 11 13.00 5.91 -1.48
C ILE A 11 11.61 6.37 -1.01
N PHE A 12 10.87 7.09 -1.84
CA PHE A 12 9.52 7.55 -1.50
C PHE A 12 8.56 6.39 -1.23
N ALA A 13 8.67 5.31 -2.00
CA ALA A 13 7.86 4.12 -1.79
C ALA A 13 8.12 3.48 -0.42
N ARG A 14 9.38 3.41 -0.02
CA ARG A 14 9.80 2.92 1.29
C ARG A 14 9.29 3.81 2.41
N GLU A 15 9.46 5.13 2.28
CA GLU A 15 9.00 6.12 3.26
C GLU A 15 7.49 6.00 3.54
N ILE A 16 6.67 5.72 2.52
CA ILE A 16 5.22 5.56 2.68
C ILE A 16 4.89 4.23 3.38
N ILE A 17 5.47 3.10 2.93
CA ILE A 17 5.18 1.77 3.51
C ILE A 17 5.61 1.69 4.98
N GLU A 18 6.78 2.25 5.29
CA GLU A 18 7.37 2.19 6.63
C GLU A 18 6.81 3.27 7.57
N ASN A 19 5.99 4.19 7.06
CA ASN A 19 5.38 5.22 7.88
C ASN A 19 4.38 4.60 8.87
N PRO A 20 4.56 4.74 10.19
CA PRO A 20 3.62 4.22 11.16
C PRO A 20 2.21 4.82 11.00
N LEU A 21 2.11 6.08 10.58
CA LEU A 21 0.83 6.76 10.34
C LEU A 21 0.06 6.15 9.16
N TRP A 22 0.74 5.57 8.18
CA TRP A 22 0.07 4.86 7.08
C TRP A 22 -0.73 3.67 7.62
N ASN A 23 -0.06 2.81 8.38
CA ASN A 23 -0.66 1.61 8.96
C ASN A 23 -1.74 1.96 10.02
N GLU A 24 -1.49 3.00 10.81
CA GLU A 24 -2.46 3.51 11.79
C GLU A 24 -3.72 4.01 11.09
N THR A 25 -3.58 4.81 10.03
CA THR A 25 -4.72 5.39 9.30
C THR A 25 -5.58 4.31 8.66
N ILE A 26 -4.98 3.32 7.98
CA ILE A 26 -5.74 2.23 7.36
C ILE A 26 -6.46 1.39 8.43
N THR A 27 -5.77 1.09 9.54
CA THR A 27 -6.37 0.38 10.68
C THR A 27 -7.56 1.13 11.27
N LEU A 28 -7.43 2.44 11.47
CA LEU A 28 -8.47 3.30 12.00
C LEU A 28 -9.70 3.38 11.08
N ILE A 29 -9.49 3.45 9.75
CA ILE A 29 -10.60 3.43 8.77
C ILE A 29 -11.34 2.09 8.85
N ARG A 30 -10.62 0.96 8.86
CA ARG A 30 -11.21 -0.38 8.98
C ARG A 30 -12.03 -0.54 10.25
N ASN A 31 -11.48 -0.11 11.37
CA ASN A 31 -12.14 -0.22 12.67
C ASN A 31 -13.45 0.60 12.67
N ARG A 32 -13.44 1.82 12.17
CA ARG A 32 -14.65 2.65 12.04
C ARG A 32 -15.71 2.00 11.15
N LEU A 33 -15.32 1.43 10.02
CA LEU A 33 -16.27 0.72 9.14
C LEU A 33 -16.84 -0.52 9.83
N MET A 34 -16.02 -1.27 10.55
CA MET A 34 -16.48 -2.44 11.31
C MET A 34 -17.43 -2.05 12.44
N GLU A 35 -17.12 -0.97 13.18
CA GLU A 35 -18.00 -0.41 14.20
C GLU A 35 -19.34 0.01 13.60
N MET A 36 -19.34 0.73 12.47
CA MET A 36 -20.58 1.10 11.75
C MET A 36 -21.40 -0.12 11.35
N TRP A 37 -20.74 -1.18 10.88
CA TRP A 37 -21.40 -2.43 10.51
C TRP A 37 -22.00 -3.14 11.72
N GLN A 38 -21.28 -3.18 12.85
CA GLN A 38 -21.74 -3.81 14.09
C GLN A 38 -22.90 -3.08 14.78
N HIS A 39 -22.97 -1.76 14.64
CA HIS A 39 -24.03 -0.93 15.23
C HIS A 39 -25.26 -0.74 14.32
N SER A 40 -25.24 -1.34 13.12
CA SER A 40 -26.41 -1.32 12.24
C SER A 40 -27.50 -2.29 12.71
N ASP A 41 -28.76 -1.93 12.46
CA ASP A 41 -29.90 -2.78 12.79
C ASP A 41 -30.01 -3.96 11.80
N TRP A 42 -30.65 -5.05 12.23
CA TRP A 42 -30.84 -6.24 11.39
C TRP A 42 -31.71 -5.96 10.16
N GLU A 43 -32.63 -4.99 10.26
CA GLU A 43 -33.47 -4.53 9.15
C GLU A 43 -32.68 -3.69 8.12
N GLN A 44 -31.53 -3.12 8.50
CA GLN A 44 -30.68 -2.26 7.67
C GLN A 44 -29.74 -3.07 6.75
N THR A 45 -30.29 -4.08 6.08
CA THR A 45 -29.50 -5.03 5.28
C THR A 45 -28.71 -4.34 4.16
N LYS A 46 -29.29 -3.30 3.54
CA LYS A 46 -28.62 -2.54 2.47
C LYS A 46 -27.48 -1.68 3.01
N GLU A 47 -27.66 -0.99 4.14
CA GLU A 47 -26.58 -0.23 4.76
C GLU A 47 -25.43 -1.15 5.17
N ARG A 48 -25.73 -2.32 5.74
CA ARG A 48 -24.72 -3.33 6.10
C ARG A 48 -23.88 -3.78 4.92
N GLU A 49 -24.54 -4.10 3.82
CA GLU A 49 -23.86 -4.51 2.59
C GLU A 49 -22.96 -3.37 2.07
N ASN A 50 -23.46 -2.14 2.04
CA ASN A 50 -22.67 -0.98 1.62
C ASN A 50 -21.44 -0.76 2.50
N VAL A 51 -21.57 -0.85 3.82
CA VAL A 51 -20.43 -0.69 4.76
C VAL A 51 -19.41 -1.82 4.55
N TYR A 52 -19.87 -3.05 4.33
CA TYR A 52 -18.98 -4.17 4.05
C TYR A 52 -18.25 -4.00 2.70
N GLN A 53 -18.91 -3.49 1.68
CA GLN A 53 -18.29 -3.15 0.40
C GLN A 53 -17.23 -2.07 0.55
N LEU A 54 -17.49 -1.02 1.36
CA LEU A 54 -16.50 0.00 1.68
C LEU A 54 -15.28 -0.59 2.41
N TYR A 55 -15.50 -1.49 3.36
CA TYR A 55 -14.41 -2.19 4.06
C TYR A 55 -13.52 -2.96 3.07
N ASN A 56 -14.13 -3.68 2.13
CA ASN A 56 -13.40 -4.41 1.10
C ASN A 56 -12.67 -3.46 0.13
N ALA A 57 -13.29 -2.33 -0.22
CA ALA A 57 -12.65 -1.32 -1.05
C ALA A 57 -11.38 -0.75 -0.39
N VAL A 58 -11.39 -0.50 0.92
CA VAL A 58 -10.20 -0.05 1.67
C VAL A 58 -9.09 -1.10 1.62
N ASN A 59 -9.42 -2.39 1.74
CA ASN A 59 -8.46 -3.48 1.62
C ASN A 59 -7.82 -3.53 0.23
N LEU A 60 -8.65 -3.40 -0.81
CA LEU A 60 -8.19 -3.36 -2.19
C LEU A 60 -7.26 -2.16 -2.42
N ILE A 61 -7.67 -0.97 -2.00
CA ILE A 61 -6.87 0.27 -2.16
C ILE A 61 -5.52 0.14 -1.45
N GLN A 62 -5.49 -0.38 -0.22
CA GLN A 62 -4.21 -0.63 0.47
C GLN A 62 -3.34 -1.58 -0.36
N SER A 63 -3.89 -2.69 -0.84
CA SER A 63 -3.16 -3.70 -1.62
C SER A 63 -2.58 -3.11 -2.92
N GLU A 64 -3.36 -2.32 -3.66
CA GLU A 64 -2.93 -1.69 -4.91
C GLU A 64 -1.83 -0.65 -4.68
N ILE A 65 -1.96 0.14 -3.61
CA ILE A 65 -0.93 1.09 -3.20
C ILE A 65 0.35 0.33 -2.82
N GLU A 66 0.26 -0.68 -1.96
CA GLU A 66 1.44 -1.48 -1.57
C GLU A 66 2.10 -2.19 -2.75
N THR A 67 1.32 -2.71 -3.70
CA THR A 67 1.85 -3.34 -4.92
C THR A 67 2.64 -2.32 -5.74
N THR A 68 2.06 -1.14 -5.95
CA THR A 68 2.73 -0.03 -6.65
C THR A 68 4.03 0.37 -5.95
N LEU A 69 4.04 0.44 -4.62
CA LEU A 69 5.22 0.82 -3.84
C LEU A 69 6.29 -0.30 -3.84
N LYS A 70 5.89 -1.57 -3.75
CA LYS A 70 6.79 -2.75 -3.80
C LYS A 70 7.48 -2.91 -5.17
N THR A 71 6.81 -2.56 -6.27
CA THR A 71 7.46 -2.59 -7.60
C THR A 71 8.63 -1.62 -7.73
N GLY A 72 8.58 -0.47 -7.04
CA GLY A 72 9.73 0.45 -6.94
C GLY A 72 10.94 -0.22 -6.28
N LYS A 73 10.73 -0.91 -5.15
CA LYS A 73 11.79 -1.64 -4.44
C LYS A 73 12.46 -2.71 -5.30
N MET A 74 11.72 -3.43 -6.13
CA MET A 74 12.30 -4.41 -7.06
C MET A 74 13.15 -3.76 -8.16
N ALA A 75 12.75 -2.59 -8.66
CA ALA A 75 13.53 -1.84 -9.65
C ALA A 75 14.88 -1.36 -9.08
N GLU A 76 14.91 -0.95 -7.79
CA GLU A 76 16.14 -0.56 -7.10
C GLU A 76 17.12 -1.73 -6.98
N MET A 77 16.69 -2.90 -6.52
CA MET A 77 17.54 -4.10 -6.43
C MET A 77 18.15 -4.46 -7.79
N GLN A 78 17.35 -4.37 -8.87
CA GLN A 78 17.86 -4.62 -10.23
C GLN A 78 18.87 -3.56 -10.71
N LEU A 79 18.78 -2.31 -10.24
CA LEU A 79 19.78 -1.28 -10.55
C LEU A 79 21.08 -1.52 -9.79
N GLU A 80 21.01 -1.89 -8.51
CA GLU A 80 22.17 -2.23 -7.68
C GLU A 80 22.91 -3.45 -8.22
N ASP A 81 22.19 -4.52 -8.56
CA ASP A 81 22.78 -5.73 -9.17
C ASP A 81 23.49 -5.40 -10.48
N ARG A 82 22.88 -4.56 -11.34
CA ARG A 82 23.50 -4.11 -12.60
C ARG A 82 24.74 -3.24 -12.38
N GLN A 83 24.78 -2.43 -11.33
CA GLN A 83 25.95 -1.62 -10.97
C GLN A 83 27.08 -2.49 -10.43
N TRP A 84 26.77 -3.42 -9.53
CA TRP A 84 27.73 -4.38 -8.99
C TRP A 84 28.37 -5.23 -10.11
N LEU A 85 27.56 -5.77 -11.02
CA LEU A 85 28.05 -6.54 -12.17
C LEU A 85 28.99 -5.72 -13.07
N ARG A 86 28.73 -4.41 -13.24
CA ARG A 86 29.59 -3.52 -14.02
C ARG A 86 30.90 -3.19 -13.30
N SER A 87 30.87 -3.02 -11.99
CA SER A 87 32.05 -2.71 -11.17
C SER A 87 32.99 -3.90 -10.99
N ASN A 88 32.47 -5.13 -11.10
CA ASN A 88 33.23 -6.38 -10.92
C ASN A 88 33.61 -7.09 -12.23
N GLN A 89 33.38 -6.46 -13.40
CA GLN A 89 33.78 -6.96 -14.72
C GLN A 89 35.02 -6.25 -15.31
N VAL A 90 35.78 -5.51 -14.50
CA VAL A 90 37.05 -4.86 -14.89
C VAL A 90 38.21 -5.44 -14.10
#